data_AF-A0A951MBI4-F1
#
_entry.id   AF-A0A951MBI4-F1
#
_cell.length_a   1.000
_cell.length_b   1.000
_cell.length_c   1.000
_cell.angle_alpha   90.00
_cell.angle_beta   90.00
_cell.angle_gamma   90.00
#
_symmetry.space_group_name_H-M   'P 1'
#
loop_
_entity.id
_entity.type
_entity.pdbx_description
1 polymer ?
#
loop_
_entity_poly.entity_id
_entity_poly.type
_entity_poly.pdbx_seq_one_letter_code
_entity_poly.pdbx_strand_id
1 'polypeptide(L)'
;MHTHNDSPLGQGTPWPIWALGGLLLLTLAVVAWQSQIGGGPVKDDVPSVQWQRSLRFEDRPNGDIAVLDAASQREVARFQGEQGFLRGSLRALARERQRRGMGPQAAFELTGHVDGRLTLRDTATGQRIALESFGPTNSAVFSQLQWAQ
;
A
#
# COMPACT_ATOMS: atom_id res chain seq x y z
N MET A 1 10.50 45.55 64.29
CA MET A 1 9.20 44.96 63.91
C MET A 1 9.27 44.67 62.41
N HIS A 2 9.52 43.41 62.02
CA HIS A 2 9.64 43.01 60.60
C HIS A 2 8.25 42.71 60.04
N THR A 3 7.81 43.41 58.99
CA THR A 3 6.64 43.03 58.20
C THR A 3 7.09 42.21 56.99
N HIS A 4 6.78 40.92 57.04
CA HIS A 4 7.01 39.96 55.97
C HIS A 4 6.09 40.27 54.79
N ASN A 5 6.64 40.34 53.58
CA ASN A 5 5.93 40.61 52.34
C ASN A 5 5.85 39.31 51.54
N ASP A 6 4.69 38.67 51.52
CA ASP A 6 4.47 37.43 50.76
C ASP A 6 3.83 37.73 49.41
N SER A 7 4.54 37.37 48.34
CA SER A 7 4.05 37.47 46.96
C SER A 7 3.03 36.36 46.67
N PRO A 8 1.90 36.61 45.98
CA PRO A 8 0.77 35.68 45.88
C PRO A 8 0.90 34.62 44.77
N LEU A 9 2.09 34.37 44.23
CA LEU A 9 2.25 33.39 43.15
C LEU A 9 2.88 32.11 43.70
N GLY A 10 2.01 31.25 44.23
CA GLY A 10 2.34 29.89 44.65
C GLY A 10 3.02 29.13 43.51
N GLN A 11 4.27 28.77 43.75
CA GLN A 11 5.11 27.96 42.89
C GLN A 11 4.73 26.48 43.05
N GLY A 12 3.72 26.05 42.30
CA GLY A 12 3.44 24.63 42.10
C GLY A 12 3.26 24.42 40.61
N THR A 13 4.16 23.66 39.98
CA THR A 13 3.96 23.19 38.60
C THR A 13 2.53 22.65 38.51
N PRO A 14 1.64 23.28 37.74
CA PRO A 14 0.23 22.96 37.87
C PRO A 14 0.06 21.56 37.30
N TRP A 15 -0.39 20.64 38.14
CA TRP A 15 -0.78 19.27 37.81
C TRP A 15 -1.53 19.13 36.46
N PRO A 16 -2.36 20.10 35.98
CA PRO A 16 -2.94 20.01 34.64
C PRO A 16 -1.92 19.97 33.49
N ILE A 17 -0.74 20.58 33.61
CA ILE A 17 0.29 20.53 32.56
C ILE A 17 0.83 19.12 32.39
N TRP A 18 1.04 18.40 33.49
CA TRP A 18 1.47 17.00 33.45
C TRP A 18 0.36 16.08 32.94
N ALA A 19 -0.90 16.35 33.30
CA ALA A 19 -2.04 15.62 32.77
C ALA A 19 -2.19 15.80 31.24
N LEU A 20 -2.00 17.03 30.74
CA LEU A 20 -1.99 17.34 29.30
C LEU A 20 -0.80 16.68 28.59
N GLY A 21 0.39 16.73 29.17
CA GLY A 21 1.57 16.06 28.63
C GLY A 21 1.41 14.54 28.57
N GLY A 22 0.81 13.95 29.60
CA GLY A 22 0.47 12.52 29.65
C GLY A 22 -0.57 12.14 28.60
N LEU A 23 -1.62 12.94 28.42
CA LEU A 23 -2.64 12.71 27.39
C LEU A 23 -2.04 12.79 25.97
N LEU A 24 -1.19 13.79 25.73
CA LEU A 24 -0.49 13.95 24.44
C LEU A 24 0.43 12.75 24.14
N LEU A 25 1.19 12.27 25.14
CA LEU A 25 2.02 11.09 24.98
C LEU A 25 1.20 9.83 24.74
N LEU A 26 0.06 9.69 25.42
CA LEU A 26 -0.85 8.56 25.25
C LEU A 26 -1.43 8.54 23.83
N THR A 27 -1.87 9.67 23.29
CA THR A 27 -2.39 9.73 21.91
C THR A 27 -1.32 9.41 20.88
N LEU A 28 -0.10 9.94 21.04
CA LEU A 28 1.04 9.61 20.18
C LEU A 28 1.41 8.13 20.26
N ALA A 29 1.36 7.53 21.46
CA ALA A 29 1.61 6.11 21.65
C ALA A 29 0.53 5.24 20.98
N VAL A 30 -0.75 5.61 21.11
CA VAL A 30 -1.86 4.90 20.43
C VAL A 30 -1.72 5.00 18.91
N VAL A 31 -1.36 6.17 18.36
CA VAL A 31 -1.16 6.34 16.91
C VAL A 31 0.06 5.56 16.42
N ALA A 32 1.18 5.60 17.15
CA ALA A 32 2.37 4.81 16.81
C ALA A 32 2.08 3.30 16.88
N TRP A 33 1.37 2.85 17.92
CA TRP A 33 0.92 1.47 18.07
C TRP A 33 -0.02 1.07 16.95
N GLN A 34 -0.97 1.93 16.58
CA GLN A 34 -1.91 1.69 15.49
C GLN A 34 -1.23 1.69 14.11
N SER A 35 -0.14 2.45 13.92
CA SER A 35 0.68 2.36 12.70
C SER A 35 1.45 1.04 12.59
N GLN A 36 1.77 0.38 13.71
CA GLN A 36 2.30 -0.97 13.73
C GLN A 36 1.21 -2.04 13.58
N ILE A 37 -0.04 -1.75 13.98
CA ILE A 37 -1.20 -2.63 13.74
C ILE A 37 -1.76 -2.50 12.32
N GLY A 38 -1.60 -1.34 11.67
CA GLY A 38 -2.14 -1.01 10.34
C GLY A 38 -1.40 -1.62 9.15
N GLY A 39 -0.70 -2.74 9.36
CA GLY A 39 0.07 -3.45 8.33
C GLY A 39 0.35 -4.91 8.64
N GLY A 40 -0.41 -5.54 9.54
CA GLY A 40 -0.39 -7.00 9.64
C GLY A 40 -0.97 -7.62 8.36
N PRO A 41 -0.40 -8.72 7.81
CA PRO A 41 -1.05 -9.41 6.71
C PRO A 41 -2.44 -9.76 7.21
N VAL A 42 -3.47 -9.24 6.54
CA VAL A 42 -4.80 -9.78 6.72
C VAL A 42 -4.62 -11.27 6.48
N LYS A 43 -4.74 -12.07 7.55
CA LYS A 43 -5.01 -13.51 7.44
C LYS A 43 -6.44 -13.59 6.94
N ASP A 44 -6.66 -13.09 5.74
CA ASP A 44 -7.72 -13.60 4.90
C ASP A 44 -7.39 -15.09 4.79
N ASP A 45 -8.41 -15.91 4.70
CA ASP A 45 -8.28 -17.29 4.27
C ASP A 45 -7.81 -17.25 2.81
N VAL A 46 -6.56 -16.81 2.60
CA VAL A 46 -5.96 -16.57 1.29
C VAL A 46 -5.75 -17.98 0.75
N PRO A 47 -6.51 -18.38 -0.29
CA PRO A 47 -6.35 -19.71 -0.84
C PRO A 47 -4.89 -19.91 -1.22
N SER A 48 -4.38 -21.12 -1.05
CA SER A 48 -2.97 -21.45 -1.30
C SER A 48 -2.49 -20.82 -2.61
N VAL A 49 -1.33 -20.17 -2.58
CA VAL A 49 -0.75 -19.56 -3.77
C VAL A 49 -0.33 -20.68 -4.74
N GLN A 50 -0.87 -20.65 -5.96
CA GLN A 50 -0.49 -21.58 -7.03
C GLN A 50 0.74 -21.04 -7.79
N TRP A 51 0.78 -19.74 -8.06
CA TRP A 51 1.88 -19.07 -8.73
C TRP A 51 1.93 -17.59 -8.38
N GLN A 52 3.11 -17.00 -8.54
CA GLN A 52 3.34 -15.58 -8.27
C GLN A 52 4.37 -15.01 -9.25
N ARG A 53 4.13 -13.79 -9.74
CA ARG A 53 5.00 -13.08 -10.68
C ARG A 53 5.25 -11.66 -10.17
N SER A 54 6.53 -11.27 -10.14
CA SER A 54 6.92 -9.89 -9.86
C SER A 54 7.11 -9.15 -11.18
N LEU A 55 6.28 -8.16 -11.45
CA LEU A 55 6.16 -7.50 -12.74
C LEU A 55 6.28 -5.97 -12.59
N ARG A 56 6.90 -5.33 -13.57
CA ARG A 56 6.88 -3.88 -13.75
C ARG A 56 6.04 -3.57 -14.97
N PHE A 57 5.17 -2.56 -14.84
CA PHE A 57 4.34 -2.08 -15.94
C PHE A 57 4.85 -0.71 -16.34
N GLU A 58 5.23 -0.56 -17.61
CA GLU A 58 5.76 0.69 -18.16
C GLU A 58 4.88 1.14 -19.33
N ASP A 59 4.35 2.35 -19.23
CA ASP A 59 3.71 3.02 -20.37
C ASP A 59 4.76 3.37 -21.42
N ARG A 60 4.52 2.96 -22.67
CA ARG A 60 5.39 3.24 -23.82
C ARG A 60 4.86 4.47 -24.57
N PRO A 61 5.72 5.22 -25.29
CA PRO A 61 5.32 6.43 -26.02
C PRO A 61 4.24 6.22 -27.08
N ASN A 62 4.14 5.00 -27.62
CA ASN A 62 3.13 4.60 -28.59
C ASN A 62 1.75 4.26 -27.97
N GLY A 63 1.61 4.39 -26.64
CA GLY A 63 0.37 4.06 -25.94
C GLY A 63 0.24 2.58 -25.57
N ASP A 64 1.29 1.78 -25.73
CA ASP A 64 1.33 0.41 -25.21
C ASP A 64 1.68 0.39 -23.73
N ILE A 65 1.40 -0.74 -23.08
CA ILE A 65 1.97 -1.09 -21.78
C ILE A 65 2.91 -2.26 -21.97
N ALA A 66 4.19 -2.03 -21.73
CA ALA A 66 5.16 -3.10 -21.60
C ALA A 66 5.11 -3.69 -20.19
N VAL A 67 5.10 -5.02 -20.11
CA VAL A 67 5.20 -5.75 -18.86
C VAL A 67 6.58 -6.37 -18.81
N LEU A 68 7.36 -5.97 -17.82
CA LEU A 68 8.70 -6.47 -17.60
C LEU A 68 8.72 -7.38 -16.38
N ASP A 69 9.50 -8.45 -16.45
CA ASP A 69 9.83 -9.21 -15.26
C ASP A 69 10.72 -8.36 -14.34
N ALA A 70 10.36 -8.29 -13.06
CA ALA A 70 11.03 -7.40 -12.12
C ALA A 70 12.48 -7.82 -11.82
N ALA A 71 12.79 -9.12 -11.90
CA ALA A 71 14.13 -9.63 -11.62
C ALA A 71 15.08 -9.44 -12.81
N SER A 72 14.63 -9.80 -14.00
CA SER A 72 15.46 -9.79 -15.22
C SER A 72 15.37 -8.51 -16.05
N GLN A 73 14.38 -7.65 -15.78
CA GLN A 73 14.04 -6.46 -16.57
C GLN A 73 13.75 -6.77 -18.05
N ARG A 74 13.44 -8.02 -18.38
CA ARG A 74 13.04 -8.42 -19.73
C ARG A 74 11.55 -8.18 -19.92
N GLU A 75 11.18 -7.68 -21.10
CA GLU A 75 9.78 -7.57 -21.48
C GLU A 75 9.21 -8.97 -21.71
N VAL A 76 8.25 -9.36 -20.88
CA VAL A 76 7.59 -10.68 -20.93
C VAL A 76 6.24 -10.62 -21.65
N ALA A 77 5.63 -9.44 -21.70
CA ALA A 77 4.37 -9.22 -22.40
C ALA A 77 4.23 -7.75 -22.82
N ARG A 78 3.34 -7.53 -23.78
CA ARG A 78 2.96 -6.20 -24.24
C ARG A 78 1.47 -6.14 -24.47
N PHE A 79 0.87 -5.09 -23.95
CA PHE A 79 -0.54 -4.79 -24.13
C PHE A 79 -0.69 -3.59 -25.06
N GLN A 80 -1.41 -3.79 -26.16
CA GLN A 80 -1.70 -2.77 -27.16
C GLN A 80 -3.15 -2.30 -27.05
N GLY A 81 -3.42 -1.07 -27.49
CA GLY A 81 -4.77 -0.50 -27.58
C GLY A 81 -5.42 -0.19 -26.23
N GLU A 82 -6.77 -0.18 -26.22
CA GLU A 82 -7.56 0.24 -25.05
C GLU A 82 -7.71 -0.88 -24.01
N GLN A 83 -6.67 -1.08 -23.20
CA GLN A 83 -6.76 -1.93 -22.01
C GLN A 83 -7.30 -1.14 -20.81
N GLY A 84 -8.57 -0.75 -20.87
CA GLY A 84 -9.22 0.12 -19.88
C GLY A 84 -9.12 -0.42 -18.45
N PHE A 85 -9.35 -1.72 -18.26
CA PHE A 85 -9.27 -2.36 -16.95
C PHE A 85 -7.83 -2.42 -16.42
N LEU A 86 -6.86 -2.87 -17.23
CA LEU A 86 -5.44 -2.90 -16.86
C LEU A 86 -4.96 -1.51 -16.44
N ARG A 87 -5.22 -0.50 -17.28
CA ARG A 87 -4.87 0.90 -17.03
C ARG A 87 -5.56 1.43 -15.77
N GLY A 88 -6.84 1.12 -15.59
CA GLY A 88 -7.62 1.52 -14.42
C GLY A 88 -7.02 0.98 -13.12
N SER A 89 -6.72 -0.31 -13.08
CA SER A 89 -6.11 -1.00 -11.94
C SER A 89 -4.72 -0.46 -11.61
N LEU A 90 -3.85 -0.30 -12.61
CA LEU A 90 -2.51 0.27 -12.42
C LEU A 90 -2.58 1.73 -11.94
N ARG A 91 -3.48 2.54 -12.51
CA ARG A 91 -3.70 3.93 -12.07
C ARG A 91 -4.21 3.99 -10.63
N ALA A 92 -5.07 3.06 -10.21
CA ALA A 92 -5.54 3.01 -8.83
C ALA A 92 -4.37 2.78 -7.84
N LEU A 93 -3.48 1.84 -8.13
CA LEU A 93 -2.30 1.57 -7.30
C LEU A 93 -1.28 2.72 -7.36
N ALA A 94 -1.05 3.29 -8.55
CA ALA A 94 -0.15 4.43 -8.71
C ALA A 94 -0.64 5.68 -7.95
N ARG A 95 -1.95 5.92 -7.93
CA ARG A 95 -2.54 6.99 -7.10
C ARG A 95 -2.25 6.76 -5.62
N GLU A 96 -2.35 5.51 -5.13
CA GLU A 96 -2.03 5.20 -3.73
C GLU A 96 -0.55 5.43 -3.43
N ARG A 97 0.37 5.07 -4.34
CA ARG A 97 1.80 5.39 -4.21
C ARG A 97 2.03 6.89 -4.06
N GLN A 98 1.42 7.68 -4.95
CA GLN A 98 1.53 9.13 -4.93
C GLN A 98 1.04 9.72 -3.61
N ARG A 99 -0.08 9.21 -3.07
CA ARG A 99 -0.61 9.62 -1.75
C ARG A 99 0.35 9.33 -0.60
N ARG A 100 1.18 8.28 -0.72
CA ARG A 100 2.20 7.91 0.26
C ARG A 100 3.59 8.47 -0.05
N GLY A 101 3.75 9.32 -1.07
CA GLY A 101 5.04 9.87 -1.47
C GLY A 101 6.02 8.83 -2.01
N MET A 102 5.53 7.70 -2.51
CA MET A 102 6.34 6.60 -3.04
C MET A 102 6.50 6.71 -4.56
N GLY A 103 7.69 6.35 -5.06
CA GLY A 103 8.00 6.38 -6.49
C GLY A 103 7.51 5.15 -7.28
N PRO A 104 7.59 5.19 -8.62
CA PRO A 104 7.08 4.14 -9.51
C PRO A 104 7.97 2.89 -9.62
N GLN A 105 9.14 2.88 -8.97
CA GLN A 105 10.18 1.86 -9.17
C GLN A 105 9.77 0.49 -8.66
N ALA A 106 8.94 0.43 -7.61
CA ALA A 106 8.52 -0.82 -6.98
C ALA A 106 7.73 -1.71 -7.95
N ALA A 107 8.00 -3.01 -7.87
CA ALA A 107 7.29 -4.01 -8.65
C ALA A 107 5.85 -4.21 -8.15
N PHE A 108 5.01 -4.72 -9.03
CA PHE A 108 3.72 -5.28 -8.70
C PHE A 108 3.83 -6.80 -8.63
N GLU A 109 3.13 -7.39 -7.67
CA GLU A 109 3.09 -8.82 -7.43
C GLU A 109 1.73 -9.33 -7.91
N LEU A 110 1.74 -10.08 -9.00
CA LEU A 110 0.57 -10.76 -9.51
C LEU A 110 0.56 -12.19 -8.96
N THR A 111 -0.47 -12.53 -8.21
CA THR A 111 -0.59 -13.83 -7.53
C THR A 111 -1.81 -14.56 -8.07
N GLY A 112 -1.63 -15.81 -8.48
CA GLY A 112 -2.72 -16.73 -8.76
C GLY A 112 -2.87 -17.76 -7.65
N HIS A 113 -4.11 -17.94 -7.21
CA HIS A 113 -4.49 -18.84 -6.14
C HIS A 113 -5.00 -20.17 -6.71
N VAL A 114 -4.94 -21.25 -5.91
CA VAL A 114 -5.38 -22.60 -6.33
C VAL A 114 -6.85 -22.68 -6.73
N ASP A 115 -7.68 -21.75 -6.26
CA ASP A 115 -9.11 -21.65 -6.58
C ASP A 115 -9.38 -20.80 -7.83
N GLY A 116 -8.35 -20.35 -8.53
CA GLY A 116 -8.44 -19.56 -9.76
C GLY A 116 -8.58 -18.05 -9.53
N ARG A 117 -8.57 -17.57 -8.28
CA ARG A 117 -8.56 -16.13 -7.98
C ARG A 117 -7.21 -15.50 -8.36
N LEU A 118 -7.24 -14.22 -8.71
CA LEU A 118 -6.07 -13.45 -9.10
C LEU A 118 -5.99 -12.17 -8.29
N THR A 119 -4.87 -11.95 -7.61
CA THR A 119 -4.63 -10.71 -6.86
C THR A 119 -3.46 -9.95 -7.46
N LEU A 120 -3.64 -8.65 -7.70
CA LEU A 120 -2.55 -7.73 -8.01
C LEU A 120 -2.19 -6.90 -6.77
N ARG A 121 -0.96 -7.00 -6.30
CA ARG A 121 -0.46 -6.29 -5.13
C ARG A 121 0.65 -5.32 -5.50
N ASP A 122 0.63 -4.14 -4.92
CA ASP A 122 1.76 -3.21 -4.96
C ASP A 122 2.73 -3.52 -3.81
N THR A 123 3.99 -3.82 -4.13
CA THR A 123 5.01 -4.14 -3.12
C THR A 123 5.46 -2.91 -2.31
N ALA A 124 5.30 -1.69 -2.83
CA ALA A 124 5.66 -0.46 -2.11
C ALA A 124 4.61 -0.09 -1.06
N THR A 125 3.33 -0.13 -1.42
CA THR A 125 2.24 0.32 -0.54
C THR A 125 1.57 -0.82 0.22
N GLY A 126 1.76 -2.07 -0.24
CA GLY A 126 1.02 -3.24 0.24
C GLY A 126 -0.41 -3.32 -0.30
N GLN A 127 -0.87 -2.34 -1.08
CA GLN A 127 -2.24 -2.27 -1.58
C GLN A 127 -2.53 -3.42 -2.54
N ARG A 128 -3.73 -4.03 -2.43
CA ARG A 128 -4.14 -5.21 -3.20
C ARG A 128 -5.41 -4.92 -3.99
N ILE A 129 -5.51 -5.49 -5.17
CA ILE A 129 -6.72 -5.53 -6.00
C ILE A 129 -7.04 -6.99 -6.27
N ALA A 130 -8.17 -7.44 -5.74
CA ALA A 130 -8.78 -8.73 -6.09
C ALA A 130 -9.39 -8.64 -7.49
N LEU A 131 -8.72 -9.22 -8.48
CA LEU A 131 -9.10 -9.08 -9.89
C LEU A 131 -10.36 -9.90 -10.22
N GLU A 132 -10.66 -10.94 -9.44
CA GLU A 132 -11.87 -11.75 -9.54
C GLU A 132 -13.16 -10.93 -9.34
N SER A 133 -13.11 -9.85 -8.56
CA SER A 133 -14.27 -8.98 -8.29
C SER A 133 -14.74 -8.22 -9.53
N PHE A 134 -13.96 -8.22 -10.61
CA PHE A 134 -14.25 -7.49 -11.86
C PHE A 134 -14.75 -8.40 -12.99
N GLY A 135 -14.98 -9.69 -12.70
CA GLY A 135 -15.50 -10.66 -13.66
C GLY A 135 -14.42 -11.33 -14.52
N PRO A 136 -14.76 -12.47 -15.16
CA PRO A 136 -13.80 -13.35 -15.82
C PRO A 136 -13.08 -12.69 -17.00
N THR A 137 -13.76 -11.81 -17.75
CA THR A 137 -13.14 -11.11 -18.89
C THR A 137 -12.02 -10.17 -18.45
N ASN A 138 -12.24 -9.43 -17.36
CA ASN A 138 -11.28 -8.47 -16.85
C ASN A 138 -10.11 -9.16 -16.14
N SER A 139 -10.39 -10.20 -15.36
CA SER A 139 -9.33 -10.97 -14.70
C SER A 139 -8.46 -11.73 -15.70
N ALA A 140 -9.02 -12.20 -16.83
CA ALA A 140 -8.27 -12.90 -17.88
C ALA A 140 -7.13 -12.06 -18.50
N VAL A 141 -7.26 -10.72 -18.51
CA VAL A 141 -6.20 -9.82 -18.97
C VAL A 141 -4.91 -9.99 -18.16
N PHE A 142 -5.03 -10.37 -16.89
CA PHE A 142 -3.88 -10.63 -16.03
C PHE A 142 -3.47 -12.10 -16.02
N SER A 143 -4.41 -13.05 -16.20
CA SER A 143 -4.11 -14.48 -16.18
C SER A 143 -3.08 -14.89 -17.24
N GLN A 144 -3.11 -14.26 -18.42
CA GLN A 144 -2.13 -14.50 -19.49
C GLN A 144 -0.67 -14.25 -19.05
N LEU A 145 -0.44 -13.43 -18.02
CA LEU A 145 0.89 -13.13 -17.51
C LEU A 145 1.49 -14.26 -16.68
N GLN A 146 0.70 -15.29 -16.31
CA GLN A 146 1.21 -16.51 -15.70
C GLN A 146 2.28 -17.17 -16.57
N TRP A 147 2.03 -17.23 -17.88
CA TRP A 147 2.84 -17.97 -18.85
C TRP A 147 3.71 -17.08 -19.74
N ALA A 148 3.67 -15.76 -19.54
CA ALA A 148 4.49 -14.80 -20.26
C ALA A 148 5.99 -15.03 -19.99
N GLN A 149 6.83 -15.02 -21.02
CA GLN A 149 8.28 -15.28 -20.94
C GLN A 149 9.07 -14.23 -21.70
#